data_AF-A0A8X7T400-F1
#
_entry.id   AF-A0A8X7T400-F1
#
_cell.length_a   1.000
_cell.length_b   1.000
_cell.length_c   1.000
_cell.angle_alpha   90.00
_cell.angle_beta   90.00
_cell.angle_gamma   90.00
#
_symmetry.space_group_name_H-M   'P 1'
#
loop_
_entity.id
_entity.type
_entity.pdbx_description
1 polymer ?
#
loop_
_entity_poly.entity_id
_entity_poly.type
_entity_poly.pdbx_seq_one_letter_code
_entity_poly.pdbx_strand_id
1 'polypeptide(L)'
;MLQELGLLHAYGEVVEGLRHGFDFGIPPITTTYTPPNHASARQYVDTINKAIEKELSLGRSLGPFTQEEVIKLLGPFQTSPLGLVPKPNGKWRMVQDFSYPKKGDYASVNAYNLH
;
A
#
# COMPACT_ATOMS: atom_id res chain seq x y z
N MET A 1 15.76 12.57 24.40
CA MET A 1 16.45 11.46 23.69
C MET A 1 17.28 11.91 22.49
N LEU A 2 16.74 12.29 21.31
CA LEU A 2 17.60 12.67 20.15
C LEU A 2 18.34 14.02 20.31
N GLN A 3 17.65 15.03 20.85
CA GLN A 3 18.23 16.34 21.12
C GLN A 3 19.31 16.29 22.22
N GLU A 4 19.02 15.58 23.31
CA GLU A 4 19.96 15.36 24.42
C GLU A 4 21.22 14.58 23.99
N LEU A 5 21.09 13.70 22.99
CA LEU A 5 22.21 12.95 22.42
C LEU A 5 22.93 13.69 21.28
N GLY A 6 22.51 14.92 20.92
CA GLY A 6 23.11 15.70 19.83
C GLY A 6 22.89 15.09 18.42
N LEU A 7 21.97 14.15 18.28
CA LEU A 7 21.75 13.36 17.07
C LEU A 7 20.74 13.98 16.08
N LEU A 8 20.16 15.14 16.40
CA LEU A 8 19.19 15.79 15.53
C LEU A 8 19.73 16.07 14.11
N HIS A 9 21.01 16.41 13.99
CA HIS A 9 21.63 16.66 12.68
C HIS A 9 21.65 15.40 11.79
N ALA A 10 21.79 14.22 12.39
CA ALA A 10 21.89 12.94 11.68
C ALA A 10 20.52 12.32 11.40
N TYR A 11 19.48 12.67 12.16
CA TYR A 11 18.13 12.09 12.05
C TYR A 11 17.03 13.13 11.84
N GLY A 12 17.39 14.33 11.35
CA GLY A 12 16.43 15.43 11.14
C GLY A 12 15.25 14.99 10.27
N GLU A 13 15.52 14.29 9.18
CA GLU A 13 14.50 13.77 8.26
C GLU A 13 13.53 12.78 8.92
N VAL A 14 14.01 11.95 9.86
CA VAL A 14 13.15 11.03 10.61
C VAL A 14 12.20 11.80 11.53
N VAL A 15 12.69 12.84 12.18
CA VAL A 15 11.87 13.68 13.07
C VAL A 15 10.81 14.43 12.25
N GLU A 16 11.20 15.00 11.12
CA GLU A 16 10.26 15.66 10.20
C GLU A 16 9.24 14.68 9.64
N GLY A 17 9.68 13.50 9.19
CA GLY A 17 8.82 12.46 8.63
C GLY A 17 7.79 11.93 9.63
N LEU A 18 8.15 11.79 10.90
CA LEU A 18 7.20 11.40 11.96
C LEU A 18 6.16 12.49 12.27
N ARG A 19 6.50 13.77 12.09
CA ARG A 19 5.60 14.91 12.38
C ARG A 19 4.69 15.23 11.21
N HIS A 20 5.24 15.22 10.01
CA HIS A 20 4.61 15.76 8.80
C HIS A 20 4.32 14.67 7.75
N GLY A 21 4.82 13.46 7.93
CA GLY A 21 4.73 12.37 6.96
C GLY A 21 5.99 12.24 6.10
N PHE A 22 6.15 11.08 5.48
CA PHE A 22 7.25 10.77 4.57
C PHE A 22 6.81 11.00 3.13
N ASP A 23 7.60 11.76 2.38
CA ASP A 23 7.45 11.86 0.93
C ASP A 23 8.21 10.70 0.26
N PHE A 24 7.48 9.86 -0.47
CA PHE A 24 8.04 8.71 -1.20
C PHE A 24 8.32 9.04 -2.67
N GLY A 25 8.28 10.31 -3.07
CA GLY A 25 8.52 10.74 -4.46
C GLY A 25 7.40 10.37 -5.42
N ILE A 26 6.23 9.99 -4.90
CA ILE A 26 5.06 9.64 -5.72
C ILE A 26 4.36 10.95 -6.13
N PRO A 27 4.28 11.26 -7.43
CA PRO A 27 3.63 12.48 -7.89
C PRO A 27 2.11 12.43 -7.59
N PRO A 28 1.43 13.59 -7.56
CA PRO A 28 -0.01 13.64 -7.35
C PRO A 28 -0.77 12.73 -8.34
N ILE A 29 -1.64 11.88 -7.81
CA ILE A 29 -2.48 11.00 -8.62
C ILE A 29 -3.65 11.83 -9.16
N THR A 30 -3.74 11.96 -10.48
CA THR A 30 -4.77 12.78 -11.15
C THR A 30 -5.87 11.95 -11.81
N THR A 31 -5.66 10.64 -11.97
CA THR A 31 -6.60 9.69 -12.57
C THR A 31 -6.75 8.46 -11.69
N THR A 32 -7.97 7.97 -11.52
CA THR A 32 -8.23 6.78 -10.71
C THR A 32 -7.93 5.50 -11.48
N TYR A 33 -7.07 4.65 -10.92
CA TYR A 33 -6.74 3.33 -11.49
C TYR A 33 -7.03 2.21 -10.49
N THR A 34 -7.99 1.35 -10.85
CA THR A 34 -8.43 0.19 -10.04
C THR A 34 -8.28 -1.13 -10.82
N PRO A 35 -7.03 -1.58 -11.08
CA PRO A 35 -6.81 -2.83 -11.81
C PRO A 35 -7.41 -4.03 -11.06
N PRO A 36 -7.85 -5.08 -11.78
CA PRO A 36 -8.37 -6.27 -11.14
C PRO A 36 -7.27 -6.99 -10.35
N ASN A 37 -7.64 -7.56 -9.19
CA ASN A 37 -6.75 -8.41 -8.38
C ASN A 37 -6.21 -9.59 -9.19
N HIS A 38 -5.02 -10.10 -8.84
CA HIS A 38 -4.38 -11.23 -9.50
C HIS A 38 -5.27 -12.48 -9.53
N ALA A 39 -5.03 -13.37 -10.49
CA ALA A 39 -5.84 -14.59 -10.67
C ALA A 39 -5.93 -15.43 -9.39
N SER A 40 -4.85 -15.52 -8.61
CA SER A 40 -4.85 -16.28 -7.34
C SER A 40 -5.81 -15.70 -6.29
N ALA A 41 -5.95 -14.38 -6.20
CA ALA A 41 -6.92 -13.74 -5.33
C ALA A 41 -8.36 -14.04 -5.77
N ARG A 42 -8.62 -14.02 -7.08
CA ARG A 42 -9.94 -14.33 -7.65
C ARG A 42 -10.30 -15.81 -7.56
N GLN A 43 -9.32 -16.70 -7.60
CA GLN A 43 -9.53 -18.15 -7.50
C GLN A 43 -9.80 -18.59 -6.05
N TYR A 44 -9.16 -17.96 -5.07
CA TYR A 44 -9.26 -18.32 -3.66
C TYR A 44 -9.89 -17.20 -2.82
N VAL A 45 -11.10 -16.77 -3.23
CA VAL A 45 -11.84 -15.63 -2.64
C VAL A 45 -11.99 -15.73 -1.12
N ASP A 46 -12.36 -16.90 -0.60
CA ASP A 46 -12.52 -17.09 0.85
C ASP A 46 -11.21 -16.91 1.61
N THR A 47 -10.08 -17.29 0.99
CA THR A 47 -8.76 -17.19 1.63
C THR A 47 -8.31 -15.72 1.70
N ILE A 48 -8.54 -14.95 0.63
CA ILE A 48 -8.19 -13.53 0.62
C ILE A 48 -9.13 -12.72 1.51
N ASN A 49 -10.43 -13.01 1.53
CA ASN A 49 -11.38 -12.31 2.42
C ASN A 49 -11.01 -12.52 3.89
N LYS A 50 -10.68 -13.75 4.31
CA LYS A 50 -10.18 -14.02 5.66
C LYS A 50 -8.88 -13.28 5.99
N ALA A 51 -7.99 -13.10 5.01
CA ALA A 51 -6.78 -12.31 5.20
C ALA A 51 -7.09 -10.81 5.37
N ILE A 52 -8.00 -10.26 4.57
CA ILE A 52 -8.45 -8.87 4.67
C ILE A 52 -9.15 -8.63 6.02
N GLU A 53 -10.11 -9.47 6.40
CA GLU A 53 -10.81 -9.40 7.69
C GLU A 53 -9.83 -9.44 8.86
N LYS A 54 -8.78 -10.26 8.78
CA LYS A 54 -7.74 -10.29 9.79
C LYS A 54 -7.00 -8.95 9.89
N GLU A 55 -6.57 -8.36 8.79
CA GLU A 55 -5.88 -7.05 8.84
C GLU A 55 -6.79 -5.93 9.35
N LEU A 56 -8.09 -5.96 9.01
CA LEU A 56 -9.10 -5.06 9.56
C LEU A 56 -9.27 -5.26 11.08
N SER A 57 -9.40 -6.51 11.55
CA SER A 57 -9.55 -6.83 12.97
C SER A 57 -8.35 -6.41 13.84
N LEU A 58 -7.16 -6.32 13.22
CA LEU A 58 -5.93 -5.87 13.87
C LEU A 58 -5.76 -4.35 13.79
N GLY A 59 -6.69 -3.62 13.18
CA GLY A 59 -6.61 -2.16 12.99
C GLY A 59 -5.49 -1.71 12.05
N ARG A 60 -4.94 -2.62 11.23
CA ARG A 60 -3.84 -2.32 10.30
C ARG A 60 -4.32 -1.81 8.95
N SER A 61 -5.61 -1.93 8.69
CA SER A 61 -6.28 -1.45 7.49
C SER A 61 -7.61 -0.82 7.88
N LEU A 62 -8.07 0.12 7.07
CA LEU A 62 -9.37 0.77 7.21
C LEU A 62 -10.26 0.36 6.04
N GLY A 63 -11.57 0.29 6.29
CA GLY A 63 -12.58 -0.05 5.29
C GLY A 63 -13.46 -1.23 5.71
N PRO A 64 -14.11 -1.92 4.76
CA PRO A 64 -14.04 -1.67 3.31
C PRO A 64 -14.67 -0.32 2.93
N PHE A 65 -14.07 0.36 1.96
CA PHE A 65 -14.61 1.60 1.38
C PHE A 65 -15.08 1.37 -0.05
N THR A 66 -16.10 2.08 -0.48
CA THR A 66 -16.46 2.17 -1.90
C THR A 66 -15.48 3.10 -2.64
N GLN A 67 -15.40 2.95 -3.96
CA GLN A 67 -14.58 3.86 -4.77
C GLN A 67 -15.02 5.32 -4.62
N GLU A 68 -16.32 5.57 -4.47
CA GLU A 68 -16.89 6.92 -4.29
C GLU A 68 -16.48 7.55 -2.96
N GLU A 69 -16.49 6.77 -1.88
CA GLU A 69 -16.01 7.23 -0.57
C GLU A 69 -14.53 7.63 -0.62
N VAL A 70 -13.70 6.81 -1.27
CA VAL A 70 -12.27 7.11 -1.42
C VAL A 70 -12.04 8.35 -2.27
N ILE A 71 -12.72 8.48 -3.42
CA ILE A 71 -12.61 9.68 -4.28
C ILE A 71 -13.03 10.93 -3.52
N LYS A 72 -14.12 10.86 -2.75
CA LYS A 72 -14.61 12.00 -1.96
C LYS A 72 -13.59 12.42 -0.89
N LEU A 73 -12.86 11.48 -0.31
CA LEU A 73 -11.92 11.75 0.78
C LEU A 73 -10.53 12.17 0.28
N LEU A 74 -10.02 11.50 -0.75
CA LEU A 74 -8.62 11.63 -1.19
C LEU A 74 -8.48 12.25 -2.59
N GLY A 75 -9.55 12.35 -3.36
CA GLY A 75 -9.50 12.61 -4.80
C GLY A 75 -9.15 11.36 -5.61
N PRO A 76 -8.67 11.51 -6.86
CA PRO A 76 -8.25 10.38 -7.67
C PRO A 76 -7.18 9.54 -6.98
N PHE A 77 -7.25 8.22 -7.12
CA PHE A 77 -6.36 7.29 -6.42
C PHE A 77 -5.99 6.08 -7.28
N GLN A 78 -4.89 5.42 -6.95
CA GLN A 78 -4.52 4.16 -7.59
C GLN A 78 -4.51 3.03 -6.57
N THR A 79 -4.84 1.82 -7.01
CA THR A 79 -4.75 0.61 -6.18
C THR A 79 -3.73 -0.36 -6.77
N SER A 80 -3.10 -1.13 -5.89
CA SER A 80 -2.21 -2.23 -6.28
C SER A 80 -2.97 -3.55 -6.19
N PRO A 81 -2.93 -4.41 -7.23
CA PRO A 81 -3.61 -5.69 -7.22
C PRO A 81 -3.21 -6.55 -6.02
N LEU A 82 -4.21 -7.17 -5.38
CA LEU A 82 -3.97 -8.21 -4.39
C LEU A 82 -3.73 -9.56 -5.05
N GLY A 83 -2.90 -10.37 -4.40
CA GLY A 83 -2.64 -11.75 -4.77
C GLY A 83 -2.46 -12.65 -3.56
N LEU A 84 -2.43 -13.96 -3.80
CA LEU A 84 -2.09 -14.97 -2.80
C LEU A 84 -0.85 -15.75 -3.26
N VAL A 85 0.10 -15.93 -2.34
CA VAL A 85 1.32 -16.72 -2.52
C VAL A 85 1.37 -17.83 -1.46
N PRO A 86 1.68 -19.09 -1.83
CA PRO A 86 1.76 -20.18 -0.86
C PRO A 86 2.98 -20.00 0.06
N LYS A 87 2.83 -20.36 1.33
CA LYS A 87 3.92 -20.48 2.30
C LYS A 87 4.35 -21.95 2.39
N PRO A 88 5.60 -22.24 2.81
CA PRO A 88 6.08 -23.61 3.00
C PRO A 88 5.23 -24.47 3.95
N ASN A 89 4.52 -23.84 4.89
CA ASN A 89 3.64 -24.52 5.86
C ASN A 89 2.20 -24.76 5.34
N GLY A 90 1.96 -24.64 4.03
CA GLY A 90 0.65 -24.85 3.41
C GLY A 90 -0.37 -23.71 3.62
N LYS A 91 -0.01 -22.65 4.35
CA LYS A 91 -0.85 -21.44 4.48
C LYS A 91 -0.59 -20.47 3.32
N TRP A 92 -1.47 -19.50 3.14
CA TRP A 92 -1.30 -18.44 2.15
C TRP A 92 -0.75 -17.14 2.77
N ARG A 93 -0.08 -16.34 1.94
CA ARG A 93 0.28 -14.94 2.20
C ARG A 93 -0.47 -14.07 1.21
N MET A 94 -1.28 -13.14 1.72
CA MET A 94 -1.78 -12.03 0.91
C MET A 94 -0.61 -11.11 0.55
N VAL A 95 -0.49 -10.75 -0.72
CA VAL A 95 0.51 -9.81 -1.24
C VAL A 95 -0.19 -8.66 -1.96
N GLN A 96 0.35 -7.46 -1.80
CA GLN A 96 0.01 -6.29 -2.63
C GLN A 96 1.11 -6.12 -3.67
N ASP A 97 0.75 -6.08 -4.94
CA ASP A 97 1.71 -5.94 -6.03
C ASP A 97 2.02 -4.46 -6.31
N PHE A 98 2.91 -3.88 -5.51
CA PHE A 98 3.37 -2.49 -5.67
C PHE A 98 4.23 -2.25 -6.91
N SER A 99 4.53 -3.30 -7.68
CA SER A 99 5.24 -3.22 -8.96
C SER A 99 4.29 -3.33 -10.15
N TYR A 100 2.97 -3.34 -9.94
CA TYR A 100 1.98 -3.29 -10.99
C TYR A 100 1.55 -1.84 -11.32
N PRO A 101 1.38 -1.50 -12.61
CA PRO A 101 1.72 -2.29 -13.78
C PRO A 101 3.24 -2.23 -14.05
N LYS A 102 3.83 -3.34 -14.52
CA LYS A 102 5.25 -3.34 -14.93
C LYS A 102 5.49 -2.45 -16.16
N LYS A 103 4.48 -2.36 -17.02
CA LYS A 103 4.39 -1.48 -18.20
C LYS A 103 2.91 -1.16 -18.38
N GLY A 104 2.55 0.10 -18.51
CA GLY A 104 1.17 0.55 -18.66
C GLY A 104 1.07 2.07 -18.72
N ASP A 105 -0.16 2.57 -18.71
CA ASP A 105 -0.46 4.00 -18.87
C ASP A 105 -0.18 4.84 -17.61
N TYR A 106 0.17 4.18 -16.51
CA TYR A 106 0.54 4.81 -15.24
C TYR A 106 1.68 4.03 -14.57
N ALA A 107 2.41 4.70 -13.69
CA ALA A 107 3.55 4.11 -13.00
C ALA A 107 3.10 3.36 -11.73
N SER A 108 3.69 2.19 -11.48
CA SER A 108 3.52 1.47 -10.22
C SER A 108 4.16 2.24 -9.05
N VAL A 109 3.71 2.01 -7.82
CA VAL A 109 4.30 2.61 -6.60
C VAL A 109 5.82 2.41 -6.55
N ASN A 110 6.30 1.21 -6.83
CA ASN A 110 7.74 0.89 -6.80
C ASN A 110 8.54 1.52 -7.95
N ALA A 111 7.92 2.17 -8.92
CA ALA A 111 8.64 2.90 -9.97
C ALA A 111 9.34 4.15 -9.41
N TYR A 112 8.91 4.64 -8.24
CA TYR A 112 9.44 5.83 -7.58
C TYR A 112 10.47 5.52 -6.48
N ASN A 113 10.60 4.24 -6.08
CA ASN A 113 11.50 3.80 -5.01
C ASN A 113 12.98 3.65 -5.45
N LEU A 114 13.42 4.42 -6.46
CA LEU A 114 14.77 4.32 -7.07
C LEU A 114 15.74 5.42 -6.61
N HIS A 115 15.48 6.02 -5.44
CA HIS A 115 16.35 7.05 -4.85
C HIS A 115 17.09 6.53 -3.62
#